data_AF-Q08UY0-F1
#
_entry.id   AF-Q08UY0-F1
#
_cell.length_a   1.000
_cell.length_b   1.000
_cell.length_c   1.000
_cell.angle_alpha   90.00
_cell.angle_beta   90.00
_cell.angle_gamma   90.00
#
_symmetry.space_group_name_H-M   'P 1'
#
loop_
_entity.id
_entity.type
_entity.pdbx_description
1 polymer ?
#
loop_
_entity_poly.entity_id
_entity_poly.type
_entity_poly.pdbx_seq_one_letter_code
_entity_poly.pdbx_strand_id
1 'polypeptide(L)'
;MLGLGLAACGTTDVQEEEPPQQQEQGLVLEAGCTQLAANVADHTCHHVNNGPALTVNASATENFAGTSPNINTTHTYYTVNLTGSGSSRVGTVKFKPAKKAADSVGTQYAWAFYRNNATPLVVKSEDGTSTISPVLTHSVAVSGCALTTVSVYNLTGNTTYQLVFGPTSSSSVGIGAERVEDLRNYYFQDADGDGYGNTNIYKLTACVPPANYVLDDTDCNDSNASVHPGAGC
;
A
#
# COMPACT_ATOMS: atom_id res chain seq x y z
N MET A 1 38.85 -59.55 -14.53
CA MET A 1 37.38 -59.66 -14.57
C MET A 1 36.84 -58.25 -14.63
N LEU A 2 36.25 -57.85 -15.77
CA LEU A 2 34.85 -57.41 -15.87
C LEU A 2 34.50 -56.38 -14.77
N GLY A 3 34.41 -55.08 -15.00
CA GLY A 3 33.76 -54.41 -16.12
C GLY A 3 32.27 -54.27 -15.83
N LEU A 4 31.80 -53.06 -15.50
CA LEU A 4 30.61 -52.39 -16.05
C LEU A 4 30.38 -51.07 -15.29
N GLY A 5 30.45 -49.95 -16.01
CA GLY A 5 29.83 -48.70 -15.59
C GLY A 5 28.37 -48.66 -16.02
N LEU A 6 27.58 -47.79 -15.38
CA LEU A 6 26.40 -47.09 -15.92
C LEU A 6 25.91 -46.15 -14.80
N ALA A 7 26.12 -44.85 -14.96
CA ALA A 7 25.15 -43.87 -15.46
C ALA A 7 24.51 -43.12 -14.29
N ALA A 8 25.02 -41.90 -14.08
CA ALA A 8 24.35 -40.87 -13.31
C ALA A 8 23.02 -40.56 -13.98
N CYS A 9 21.92 -40.76 -13.24
CA CYS A 9 20.67 -40.10 -13.56
C CYS A 9 20.61 -38.88 -12.64
N GLY A 10 20.96 -37.72 -13.18
CA GLY A 10 20.55 -36.46 -12.58
C GLY A 10 19.03 -36.41 -12.68
N THR A 11 18.35 -36.40 -11.55
CA THR A 11 16.98 -35.89 -11.52
C THR A 11 17.11 -34.41 -11.83
N THR A 12 16.81 -34.03 -13.08
CA THR A 12 16.26 -32.71 -13.33
C THR A 12 15.03 -32.62 -12.45
N ASP A 13 15.18 -32.00 -11.28
CA ASP A 13 14.09 -31.30 -10.63
C ASP A 13 13.65 -30.25 -11.66
N VAL A 14 12.72 -30.66 -12.53
CA VAL A 14 11.76 -29.70 -13.05
C VAL A 14 11.12 -29.20 -11.78
N GLN A 15 11.47 -27.98 -11.37
CA GLN A 15 10.59 -27.23 -10.51
C GLN A 15 9.30 -27.12 -11.31
N GLU A 16 8.39 -28.07 -11.09
CA GLU A 16 6.98 -27.85 -11.36
C GLU A 16 6.69 -26.60 -10.53
N GLU A 17 6.63 -25.44 -11.20
CA GLU A 17 6.08 -24.25 -10.58
C GLU A 17 4.71 -24.68 -10.08
N GLU A 18 4.57 -24.78 -8.75
CA GLU A 18 3.26 -25.03 -8.16
C GLU A 18 2.30 -24.03 -8.80
N PRO A 19 1.09 -24.45 -9.22
CA PRO A 19 0.03 -23.49 -9.56
C PRO A 19 0.00 -22.48 -8.41
N PRO A 20 -0.20 -21.16 -8.62
CA PRO A 20 -0.20 -20.20 -7.53
C PRO A 20 -1.40 -20.47 -6.60
N GLN A 21 -1.25 -21.47 -5.73
CA GLN A 21 -2.11 -21.74 -4.61
C GLN A 21 -1.86 -20.60 -3.65
N GLN A 22 -2.84 -19.68 -3.59
CA GLN A 22 -3.09 -18.79 -2.46
C GLN A 22 -1.82 -18.42 -1.70
N GLN A 23 -0.87 -17.73 -2.36
CA GLN A 23 0.37 -17.34 -1.69
C GLN A 23 -0.04 -16.52 -0.46
N GLU A 24 0.26 -17.03 0.75
CA GLU A 24 -0.25 -16.48 2.00
C GLU A 24 0.06 -14.99 2.06
N GLN A 25 -0.97 -14.17 1.89
CA GLN A 25 -0.72 -12.77 1.58
C GLN A 25 -0.35 -12.02 2.84
N GLY A 26 0.92 -11.66 2.95
CA GLY A 26 1.45 -10.93 4.09
C GLY A 26 0.67 -9.66 4.36
N LEU A 27 0.50 -9.27 5.62
CA LEU A 27 -0.23 -8.05 6.02
C LEU A 27 0.59 -6.76 5.82
N VAL A 28 1.86 -6.91 5.48
CA VAL A 28 2.78 -5.84 5.12
C VAL A 28 2.93 -5.73 3.61
N LEU A 29 3.46 -4.60 3.14
CA LEU A 29 3.68 -4.38 1.72
C LEU A 29 4.74 -5.36 1.21
N GLU A 30 4.48 -5.99 0.05
CA GLU A 30 5.38 -6.96 -0.55
C GLU A 30 6.72 -6.32 -0.99
N ALA A 31 7.79 -7.10 -0.93
CA ALA A 31 9.09 -6.66 -1.37
C ALA A 31 9.08 -6.39 -2.88
N GLY A 32 9.73 -5.30 -3.31
CA GLY A 32 9.78 -4.91 -4.73
C GLY A 32 8.60 -4.06 -5.20
N CYS A 33 7.61 -3.80 -4.34
CA CYS A 33 6.55 -2.83 -4.65
C CYS A 33 7.13 -1.43 -4.90
N THR A 34 7.05 -0.96 -6.14
CA THR A 34 7.53 0.37 -6.53
C THR A 34 6.45 1.44 -6.52
N GLN A 35 5.18 1.03 -6.57
CA GLN A 35 4.03 1.91 -6.57
C GLN A 35 2.77 1.16 -6.11
N LEU A 36 1.88 1.83 -5.39
CA LEU A 36 0.53 1.31 -5.10
C LEU A 36 -0.36 1.36 -6.35
N ALA A 37 -1.26 0.39 -6.46
CA ALA A 37 -2.29 0.34 -7.48
C ALA A 37 -3.27 1.52 -7.35
N ALA A 38 -3.88 1.89 -8.48
CA ALA A 38 -4.78 3.05 -8.58
C ALA A 38 -5.98 2.96 -7.61
N ASN A 39 -6.53 1.76 -7.40
CA ASN A 39 -7.70 1.55 -6.56
C ASN A 39 -7.48 1.99 -5.10
N VAL A 40 -6.25 1.90 -4.57
CA VAL A 40 -5.93 2.40 -3.23
C VAL A 40 -6.07 3.93 -3.19
N ALA A 41 -5.52 4.61 -4.19
CA ALA A 41 -5.59 6.06 -4.31
C ALA A 41 -7.02 6.54 -4.64
N ASP A 42 -7.76 5.80 -5.46
CA ASP A 42 -9.15 6.07 -5.81
C ASP A 42 -10.07 5.94 -4.58
N HIS A 43 -9.83 4.94 -3.72
CA HIS A 43 -10.56 4.79 -2.46
C HIS A 43 -10.30 5.97 -1.53
N THR A 44 -9.04 6.36 -1.32
CA THR A 44 -8.76 7.56 -0.53
C THR A 44 -9.37 8.81 -1.16
N CYS A 45 -9.35 8.90 -2.49
CA CYS A 45 -9.95 10.00 -3.20
C CYS A 45 -11.46 10.09 -2.99
N HIS A 46 -12.14 8.95 -2.90
CA HIS A 46 -13.55 8.92 -2.53
C HIS A 46 -13.78 9.60 -1.17
N HIS A 47 -12.91 9.38 -0.17
CA HIS A 47 -13.01 10.09 1.11
C HIS A 47 -12.68 11.58 1.02
N VAL A 48 -11.76 11.99 0.14
CA VAL A 48 -11.47 13.40 -0.14
C VAL A 48 -12.73 14.11 -0.65
N ASN A 49 -13.43 13.49 -1.59
CA ASN A 49 -14.54 14.12 -2.32
C ASN A 49 -15.90 13.97 -1.63
N ASN A 50 -16.10 12.89 -0.87
CA ASN A 50 -17.41 12.54 -0.28
C ASN A 50 -17.41 12.57 1.25
N GLY A 51 -16.24 12.67 1.88
CA GLY A 51 -16.08 12.69 3.33
C GLY A 51 -16.35 11.33 4.01
N PRO A 52 -16.51 11.33 5.35
CA PRO A 52 -16.44 12.47 6.26
C PRO A 52 -15.09 13.21 6.22
N ALA A 53 -15.15 14.53 6.27
CA ALA A 53 -13.98 15.40 6.35
C ALA A 53 -13.87 16.02 7.75
N LEU A 54 -12.78 15.76 8.46
CA LEU A 54 -12.53 16.32 9.79
C LEU A 54 -11.34 17.28 9.76
N THR A 55 -11.39 18.32 10.61
CA THR A 55 -10.27 19.24 10.79
C THR A 55 -9.69 19.08 12.19
N VAL A 56 -8.36 19.00 12.29
CA VAL A 56 -7.63 18.94 13.55
C VAL A 56 -6.53 19.99 13.56
N ASN A 57 -6.29 20.59 14.73
CA ASN A 57 -5.16 21.49 14.93
C ASN A 57 -3.99 20.67 15.47
N ALA A 58 -2.88 20.65 14.76
CA ALA A 58 -1.71 19.88 15.15
C ALA A 58 -1.03 20.48 16.39
N SER A 59 -0.31 19.63 17.13
CA SER A 59 0.58 20.09 18.19
C SER A 59 1.82 20.77 17.60
N ALA A 60 2.29 21.84 18.24
CA ALA A 60 3.55 22.51 17.88
C ALA A 60 4.79 21.75 18.36
N THR A 61 4.62 20.78 19.27
CA THR A 61 5.71 19.97 19.83
C THR A 61 5.61 18.51 19.39
N GLU A 62 6.76 17.87 19.25
CA GLU A 62 6.87 16.41 19.04
C GLU A 62 6.68 15.60 20.34
N ASN A 63 6.72 16.25 21.51
CA ASN A 63 6.38 15.59 22.78
C ASN A 63 4.87 15.55 22.97
N PHE A 64 4.33 14.36 23.24
CA PHE A 64 2.90 14.15 23.46
C PHE A 64 2.57 13.49 24.79
N ALA A 65 1.52 13.99 25.44
CA ALA A 65 0.82 13.36 26.55
C ALA A 65 -0.70 13.52 26.34
N GLY A 66 -1.49 12.52 26.74
CA GLY A 66 -2.96 12.63 26.85
C GLY A 66 -3.70 13.02 25.56
N THR A 67 -4.42 14.14 25.62
CA THR A 67 -5.46 14.68 24.70
C THR A 67 -4.95 15.22 23.35
N SER A 68 -3.78 14.80 22.92
CA SER A 68 -3.19 15.27 21.66
C SER A 68 -4.08 14.96 20.45
N PRO A 69 -4.10 15.83 19.43
CA PRO A 69 -4.89 15.62 18.21
C PRO A 69 -4.52 14.30 17.54
N ASN A 70 -5.50 13.63 16.94
CA ASN A 70 -5.30 12.35 16.25
C ASN A 70 -6.10 12.28 14.95
N ILE A 71 -5.73 11.32 14.10
CA ILE A 71 -6.43 11.03 12.84
C ILE A 71 -6.96 9.59 12.79
N ASN A 72 -7.52 9.10 13.90
CA ASN A 72 -7.85 7.67 14.07
C ASN A 72 -9.23 7.25 13.56
N THR A 73 -10.09 8.18 13.15
CA THR A 73 -11.42 7.83 12.62
C THR A 73 -11.24 7.18 11.25
N THR A 74 -11.79 5.98 11.09
CA THR A 74 -11.77 5.23 9.83
C THR A 74 -12.57 5.95 8.74
N HIS A 75 -12.25 5.70 7.47
CA HIS A 75 -12.95 6.26 6.31
C HIS A 75 -13.11 7.79 6.38
N THR A 76 -12.07 8.48 6.87
CA THR A 76 -12.12 9.93 7.12
C THR A 76 -10.94 10.60 6.45
N TYR A 77 -11.20 11.68 5.73
CA TYR A 77 -10.16 12.57 5.23
C TYR A 77 -9.95 13.73 6.20
N TYR A 78 -8.70 13.99 6.58
CA TYR A 78 -8.36 15.00 7.57
C TYR A 78 -7.73 16.22 6.95
N THR A 79 -8.11 17.42 7.40
CA THR A 79 -7.30 18.62 7.27
C THR A 79 -6.56 18.86 8.58
N VAL A 80 -5.24 18.75 8.57
CA VAL A 80 -4.36 19.01 9.70
C VAL A 80 -3.83 20.43 9.60
N ASN A 81 -4.30 21.33 10.44
CA ASN A 81 -3.78 22.70 10.52
C ASN A 81 -2.42 22.71 11.20
N LEU A 82 -1.41 23.27 10.53
CA LEU A 82 -0.05 23.34 11.01
C LEU A 82 0.22 24.61 11.81
N THR A 83 1.10 24.49 12.79
CA THR A 83 1.54 25.58 13.66
C THR A 83 2.73 26.32 13.08
N GLY A 84 3.05 27.51 13.61
CA GLY A 84 4.15 28.34 13.12
C GLY A 84 3.76 29.26 11.96
N SER A 85 4.76 29.78 11.24
CA SER A 85 4.57 30.74 10.16
C SER A 85 5.63 30.60 9.07
N GLY A 86 5.40 31.24 7.92
CA GLY A 86 6.31 31.17 6.78
C GLY A 86 6.55 29.73 6.32
N SER A 87 7.80 29.41 5.97
CA SER A 87 8.27 28.08 5.56
C SER A 87 8.67 27.16 6.73
N SER A 88 8.50 27.61 7.97
CA SER A 88 8.88 26.87 9.18
C SER A 88 7.70 26.20 9.85
N ARG A 89 6.57 26.04 9.14
CA ARG A 89 5.38 25.44 9.73
C ARG A 89 5.59 23.96 9.99
N VAL A 90 5.19 23.53 11.17
CA VAL A 90 5.27 22.14 11.64
C VAL A 90 3.99 21.77 12.35
N GLY A 91 3.73 20.48 12.46
CA GLY A 91 2.60 20.02 13.24
C GLY A 91 2.68 18.53 13.48
N THR A 92 2.30 18.10 14.66
CA THR A 92 2.28 16.68 14.98
C THR A 92 0.87 16.23 15.38
N VAL A 93 0.46 15.04 14.93
CA VAL A 93 -0.77 14.34 15.37
C VAL A 93 -0.48 12.88 15.73
N LYS A 94 -1.37 12.25 16.50
CA LYS A 94 -1.33 10.82 16.81
C LYS A 94 -2.02 10.00 15.73
N PHE A 95 -1.49 8.81 15.49
CA PHE A 95 -2.15 7.77 14.72
C PHE A 95 -2.05 6.42 15.42
N LYS A 96 -3.16 5.69 15.49
CA LYS A 96 -3.24 4.34 16.08
C LYS A 96 -3.88 3.41 15.05
N PRO A 97 -3.09 2.69 14.24
CA PRO A 97 -3.63 1.74 13.26
C PRO A 97 -4.50 0.68 13.93
N ALA A 98 -5.67 0.42 13.36
CA ALA A 98 -6.56 -0.61 13.88
C ALA A 98 -6.00 -2.02 13.61
N LYS A 99 -5.98 -2.88 14.64
CA LYS A 99 -5.68 -4.32 14.50
C LYS A 99 -6.94 -5.09 14.09
N LYS A 100 -6.86 -6.05 13.16
CA LYS A 100 -7.97 -7.00 12.94
C LYS A 100 -8.11 -7.89 14.18
N ALA A 101 -9.34 -8.20 14.58
CA ALA A 101 -9.58 -8.93 15.82
C ALA A 101 -8.87 -10.31 15.84
N ALA A 102 -8.87 -11.00 14.70
CA ALA A 102 -8.29 -12.33 14.52
C ALA A 102 -6.75 -12.36 14.58
N ASP A 103 -6.09 -11.24 14.28
CA ASP A 103 -4.62 -11.24 14.18
C ASP A 103 -3.95 -11.20 15.55
N SER A 104 -2.72 -11.67 15.63
CA SER A 104 -1.96 -11.67 16.87
C SER A 104 -1.59 -10.26 17.34
N VAL A 105 -1.36 -10.10 18.66
CA VAL A 105 -0.77 -8.86 19.18
C VAL A 105 0.63 -8.71 18.61
N GLY A 106 1.01 -7.48 18.23
CA GLY A 106 2.30 -7.21 17.59
C GLY A 106 2.28 -7.30 16.07
N THR A 107 1.19 -7.77 15.46
CA THR A 107 1.04 -7.81 13.99
C THR A 107 1.21 -6.42 13.37
N GLN A 108 2.02 -6.35 12.32
CA GLN A 108 2.22 -5.15 11.51
C GLN A 108 1.32 -5.16 10.29
N TYR A 109 0.88 -3.97 9.90
CA TYR A 109 0.08 -3.71 8.73
C TYR A 109 0.73 -2.62 7.88
N ALA A 110 0.62 -2.70 6.57
CA ALA A 110 1.00 -1.61 5.69
C ALA A 110 -0.07 -0.52 5.72
N TRP A 111 0.31 0.68 6.18
CA TRP A 111 -0.56 1.86 6.18
C TRP A 111 -0.03 2.91 5.22
N ALA A 112 -0.87 3.31 4.27
CA ALA A 112 -0.61 4.34 3.28
C ALA A 112 -1.17 5.69 3.73
N PHE A 113 -0.31 6.70 3.80
CA PHE A 113 -0.70 8.08 4.11
C PHE A 113 -0.66 8.95 2.85
N TYR A 114 -1.82 9.09 2.22
CA TYR A 114 -2.01 9.97 1.07
C TYR A 114 -2.17 11.41 1.52
N ARG A 115 -1.47 12.33 0.88
CA ARG A 115 -1.47 13.77 1.22
C ARG A 115 -1.77 14.62 -0.01
N ASN A 116 -2.37 15.78 0.21
CA ASN A 116 -2.68 16.75 -0.86
C ASN A 116 -1.56 17.73 -1.19
N ASN A 117 -0.42 17.63 -0.51
CA ASN A 117 0.75 18.42 -0.81
C ASN A 117 2.02 17.65 -0.41
N ALA A 118 3.17 18.17 -0.84
CA ALA A 118 4.48 17.57 -0.60
C ALA A 118 5.06 17.89 0.79
N THR A 119 4.25 18.28 1.77
CA THR A 119 4.75 18.53 3.14
C THR A 119 5.41 17.26 3.67
N PRO A 120 6.67 17.33 4.16
CA PRO A 120 7.36 16.18 4.72
C PRO A 120 6.55 15.51 5.82
N LEU A 121 6.59 14.18 5.87
CA LEU A 121 5.98 13.36 6.91
C LEU A 121 7.06 12.45 7.49
N VAL A 122 7.25 12.54 8.80
CA VAL A 122 8.10 11.61 9.57
C VAL A 122 7.21 10.87 10.56
N VAL A 123 7.30 9.55 10.58
CA VAL A 123 6.57 8.71 11.53
C VAL A 123 7.52 8.30 12.65
N LYS A 124 7.11 8.51 13.91
CA LYS A 124 7.90 8.14 15.09
C LYS A 124 7.10 7.26 16.06
N SER A 125 7.81 6.54 16.93
CA SER A 125 7.21 5.85 18.09
C SER A 125 6.46 6.84 18.98
N GLU A 126 5.54 6.36 19.82
CA GLU A 126 4.73 7.23 20.70
C GLU A 126 5.57 8.18 21.57
N ASP A 127 6.73 7.73 22.04
CA ASP A 127 7.69 8.49 22.84
C ASP A 127 8.62 9.39 22.02
N GLY A 128 8.54 9.34 20.68
CA GLY A 128 9.34 10.13 19.76
C GLY A 128 10.81 9.68 19.62
N THR A 129 11.22 8.58 20.28
CA THR A 129 12.63 8.15 20.33
C THR A 129 13.08 7.42 19.07
N SER A 130 12.17 6.71 18.41
CA SER A 130 12.46 5.90 17.23
C SER A 130 11.73 6.45 16.01
N THR A 131 12.44 6.56 14.88
CA THR A 131 11.84 6.94 13.60
C THR A 131 11.55 5.67 12.78
N ILE A 132 10.34 5.58 12.22
CA ILE A 132 9.92 4.49 11.36
C ILE A 132 10.18 4.95 9.92
N SER A 133 10.97 4.19 9.18
CA SER A 133 11.25 4.49 7.77
C SER A 133 10.05 4.07 6.90
N PRO A 134 9.69 4.88 5.88
CA PRO A 134 8.69 4.45 4.92
C PRO A 134 9.22 3.26 4.12
N VAL A 135 8.34 2.28 3.85
CA VAL A 135 8.64 1.15 2.96
C VAL A 135 8.44 1.51 1.49
N LEU A 136 7.62 2.53 1.22
CA LEU A 136 7.35 3.06 -0.11
C LEU A 136 7.01 4.55 -0.01
N THR A 137 7.46 5.34 -0.98
CA THR A 137 6.99 6.72 -1.17
C THR A 137 6.99 7.03 -2.66
N HIS A 138 5.88 7.55 -3.18
CA HIS A 138 5.79 7.98 -4.57
C HIS A 138 4.79 9.14 -4.73
N SER A 139 4.85 9.77 -5.91
CA SER A 139 3.86 10.76 -6.32
C SER A 139 2.55 10.09 -6.73
N VAL A 140 1.45 10.79 -6.53
CA VAL A 140 0.10 10.30 -6.83
C VAL A 140 -0.60 11.34 -7.70
N ALA A 141 -1.32 10.88 -8.71
CA ALA A 141 -2.20 11.70 -9.52
C ALA A 141 -3.49 10.91 -9.76
N VAL A 142 -4.60 11.41 -9.21
CA VAL A 142 -5.94 10.82 -9.40
C VAL A 142 -6.82 11.91 -10.00
N SER A 143 -7.52 11.59 -11.09
CA SER A 143 -8.39 12.54 -11.78
C SER A 143 -9.49 13.03 -10.84
N GLY A 144 -9.69 14.36 -10.78
CA GLY A 144 -10.68 14.96 -9.87
C GLY A 144 -10.31 14.89 -8.38
N CYS A 145 -9.03 14.66 -8.06
CA CYS A 145 -8.55 14.54 -6.69
C CYS A 145 -7.41 15.49 -6.35
N ALA A 146 -7.38 15.96 -5.11
CA ALA A 146 -6.31 16.82 -4.62
C ALA A 146 -5.07 16.05 -4.11
N LEU A 147 -5.07 14.71 -4.12
CA LEU A 147 -3.95 13.90 -3.63
C LEU A 147 -2.73 14.03 -4.54
N THR A 148 -1.54 14.20 -3.96
CA THR A 148 -0.29 14.44 -4.70
C THR A 148 0.83 13.47 -4.35
N THR A 149 0.79 12.85 -3.16
CA THR A 149 1.86 11.96 -2.70
C THR A 149 1.36 10.96 -1.67
N VAL A 150 2.01 9.81 -1.59
CA VAL A 150 1.77 8.78 -0.57
C VAL A 150 3.09 8.33 0.03
N SER A 151 3.07 8.03 1.33
CA SER A 151 4.13 7.29 2.01
C SER A 151 3.51 6.12 2.77
N VAL A 152 4.10 4.93 2.63
CA VAL A 152 3.61 3.69 3.25
C VAL A 152 4.56 3.28 4.37
N TYR A 153 4.01 2.86 5.50
CA TYR A 153 4.77 2.40 6.66
C TYR A 153 4.20 1.08 7.17
N ASN A 154 5.08 0.18 7.62
CA ASN A 154 4.66 -1.00 8.36
C ASN A 154 4.50 -0.61 9.83
N LEU A 155 3.25 -0.61 10.31
CA LEU A 155 2.89 -0.16 11.65
C LEU A 155 2.22 -1.28 12.44
N THR A 156 2.61 -1.45 13.70
CA THR A 156 2.03 -2.44 14.59
C THR A 156 0.62 -2.02 14.99
N GLY A 157 -0.36 -2.91 14.77
CA GLY A 157 -1.75 -2.68 15.14
C GLY A 157 -1.92 -2.35 16.62
N ASN A 158 -2.83 -1.43 16.92
CA ASN A 158 -3.10 -0.91 18.26
C ASN A 158 -1.90 -0.26 18.97
N THR A 159 -0.81 0.03 18.28
CA THR A 159 0.31 0.84 18.81
C THR A 159 0.14 2.29 18.38
N THR A 160 0.35 3.25 19.28
CA THR A 160 0.26 4.68 18.94
C THR A 160 1.57 5.15 18.29
N TYR A 161 1.47 5.96 17.25
CA TYR A 161 2.57 6.60 16.55
C TYR A 161 2.38 8.11 16.48
N GLN A 162 3.48 8.83 16.31
CA GLN A 162 3.48 10.26 16.00
C GLN A 162 3.61 10.45 14.48
N LEU A 163 2.74 11.25 13.89
CA LEU A 163 2.86 11.75 12.53
C LEU A 163 3.33 13.20 12.60
N VAL A 164 4.60 13.44 12.28
CA VAL A 164 5.26 14.75 12.32
C VAL A 164 5.28 15.33 10.90
N PHE A 165 4.59 16.44 10.71
CA PHE A 165 4.53 17.19 9.45
C PHE A 165 5.48 18.37 9.45
N GLY A 166 6.08 18.64 8.29
CA GLY A 166 6.92 19.81 8.04
C GLY A 166 8.42 19.54 8.26
N PRO A 167 9.27 20.60 8.18
CA PRO A 167 8.90 21.99 7.93
C PRO A 167 8.28 22.21 6.55
N THR A 168 7.36 23.17 6.42
CA THR A 168 6.68 23.50 5.16
C THR A 168 6.18 24.94 5.14
N SER A 169 5.86 25.46 3.96
CA SER A 169 5.13 26.73 3.77
C SER A 169 3.61 26.59 3.84
N SER A 170 3.09 25.36 3.69
CA SER A 170 1.65 25.09 3.74
C SER A 170 1.10 25.32 5.15
N SER A 171 -0.01 26.04 5.27
CA SER A 171 -0.71 26.23 6.56
C SER A 171 -1.43 24.98 7.05
N SER A 172 -1.68 24.02 6.15
CA SER A 172 -2.33 22.76 6.48
C SER A 172 -1.86 21.63 5.57
N VAL A 173 -2.10 20.39 6.01
CA VAL A 173 -1.92 19.17 5.21
C VAL A 173 -3.23 18.42 5.22
N GLY A 174 -3.76 18.15 4.03
CA GLY A 174 -4.83 17.18 3.87
C GLY A 174 -4.24 15.77 3.87
N ILE A 175 -4.81 14.84 4.64
CA ILE A 175 -4.29 13.48 4.80
C ILE A 175 -5.42 12.45 4.90
N GLY A 176 -5.29 11.36 4.13
CA GLY A 176 -6.08 10.13 4.26
C GLY A 176 -5.16 8.96 4.62
N ALA A 177 -5.61 8.08 5.50
CA ALA A 177 -4.86 6.91 5.94
C ALA A 177 -5.63 5.64 5.54
N GLU A 178 -5.01 4.82 4.69
CA GLU A 178 -5.58 3.55 4.24
C GLU A 178 -4.75 2.38 4.71
N ARG A 179 -5.43 1.29 5.04
CA ARG A 179 -4.79 0.01 5.25
C ARG A 179 -4.68 -0.69 3.91
N VAL A 180 -3.46 -0.97 3.48
CA VAL A 180 -3.16 -1.32 2.08
C VAL A 180 -3.75 -2.69 1.71
N GLU A 181 -3.74 -3.66 2.62
CA GLU A 181 -4.26 -5.00 2.31
C GLU A 181 -5.77 -5.08 2.15
N ASP A 182 -6.52 -4.09 2.64
CA ASP A 182 -7.98 -4.04 2.48
C ASP A 182 -8.38 -3.59 1.05
N LEU A 183 -7.39 -3.19 0.23
CA LEU A 183 -7.56 -2.59 -1.09
C LEU A 183 -6.67 -3.29 -2.12
N ARG A 184 -6.58 -4.62 -2.08
CA ARG A 184 -5.87 -5.40 -3.11
C ARG A 184 -6.76 -5.70 -4.31
N ASN A 185 -6.15 -5.80 -5.48
CA ASN A 185 -6.77 -6.34 -6.69
C ASN A 185 -6.20 -7.71 -7.02
N TYR A 186 -7.02 -8.56 -7.61
CA TYR A 186 -6.53 -9.70 -8.37
C TYR A 186 -5.96 -9.20 -9.70
N TYR A 187 -4.79 -9.68 -10.03
CA TYR A 187 -4.16 -9.54 -11.35
C TYR A 187 -3.90 -10.93 -11.90
N PHE A 188 -4.18 -11.14 -13.18
CA PHE A 188 -4.19 -12.44 -13.85
C PHE A 188 -3.09 -12.47 -14.90
N GLN A 189 -2.38 -13.58 -15.02
CA GLN A 189 -1.27 -13.70 -15.96
C GLN A 189 -1.79 -13.52 -17.39
N ASP A 190 -1.11 -12.68 -18.16
CA ASP A 190 -1.31 -12.47 -19.60
C ASP A 190 0.00 -12.92 -20.28
N ALA A 191 0.08 -14.21 -20.59
CA ALA A 191 1.30 -14.86 -21.03
C ALA A 191 1.59 -14.64 -22.52
N ASP A 192 0.57 -14.40 -23.34
CA ASP A 192 0.70 -14.15 -24.77
C ASP A 192 0.63 -12.66 -25.17
N GLY A 193 0.26 -11.78 -24.23
CA GLY A 193 0.36 -10.33 -24.34
C GLY A 193 -0.79 -9.66 -25.07
N ASP A 194 -1.98 -10.27 -25.10
CA ASP A 194 -3.16 -9.73 -25.78
C ASP A 194 -4.03 -8.82 -24.89
N GLY A 195 -3.72 -8.74 -23.60
CA GLY A 195 -4.40 -7.89 -22.62
C GLY A 195 -5.50 -8.60 -21.83
N TYR A 196 -5.74 -9.89 -22.07
CA TYR A 196 -6.64 -10.74 -21.30
C TYR A 196 -5.83 -11.70 -20.44
N GLY A 197 -6.29 -11.93 -19.21
CA GLY A 197 -5.55 -12.75 -18.26
C GLY A 197 -6.21 -14.10 -17.98
N ASN A 198 -5.39 -15.08 -17.62
CA ASN A 198 -5.79 -16.41 -17.21
C ASN A 198 -6.33 -16.44 -15.79
N THR A 199 -7.62 -16.74 -15.64
CA THR A 199 -8.31 -16.83 -14.33
C THR A 199 -7.67 -17.82 -13.35
N ASN A 200 -6.95 -18.83 -13.84
CA ASN A 200 -6.32 -19.86 -13.00
C ASN A 200 -4.96 -19.44 -12.44
N ILE A 201 -4.32 -18.39 -12.99
CA ILE A 201 -3.00 -17.93 -12.59
C ILE A 201 -3.10 -16.46 -12.20
N TYR A 202 -3.19 -16.21 -10.90
CA TYR A 202 -3.40 -14.86 -10.38
C TYR A 202 -2.45 -14.48 -9.23
N LYS A 203 -2.32 -13.18 -9.01
CA LYS A 203 -1.67 -12.54 -7.87
C LYS A 203 -2.65 -11.54 -7.27
N LEU A 204 -2.78 -11.53 -5.94
CA LEU A 204 -3.59 -10.53 -5.27
C LEU A 204 -2.68 -9.60 -4.46
N THR A 205 -2.58 -8.35 -4.92
CA THR A 205 -1.67 -7.33 -4.40
C THR A 205 -2.31 -5.95 -4.45
N ALA A 206 -1.80 -5.02 -3.65
CA ALA A 206 -2.15 -3.61 -3.69
C ALA A 206 -1.09 -2.77 -4.41
N CYS A 207 -0.06 -3.41 -4.94
CA CYS A 207 0.92 -2.79 -5.82
C CYS A 207 0.40 -2.76 -7.25
N VAL A 208 1.01 -1.93 -8.09
CA VAL A 208 0.79 -1.98 -9.54
C VAL A 208 0.96 -3.41 -10.08
N PRO A 209 0.23 -3.78 -11.14
CA PRO A 209 0.32 -5.12 -11.70
C PRO A 209 1.78 -5.51 -11.97
N PRO A 210 2.21 -6.72 -11.59
CA PRO A 210 3.47 -7.27 -12.06
C PRO A 210 3.53 -7.32 -13.60
N ALA A 211 4.73 -7.39 -14.16
CA ALA A 211 4.88 -7.58 -15.60
C ALA A 211 4.17 -8.86 -16.06
N ASN A 212 3.48 -8.79 -17.20
CA ASN A 212 2.64 -9.86 -17.77
C ASN A 212 1.45 -10.27 -16.88
N TYR A 213 0.91 -9.32 -16.11
CA TYR A 213 -0.35 -9.50 -15.40
C TYR A 213 -1.29 -8.33 -15.67
N VAL A 214 -2.58 -8.61 -15.85
CA VAL A 214 -3.65 -7.65 -16.15
C VAL A 214 -4.81 -7.79 -15.17
N LEU A 215 -5.73 -6.82 -15.12
CA LEU A 215 -6.93 -6.90 -14.28
C LEU A 215 -8.02 -7.80 -14.88
N ASP A 216 -8.01 -7.94 -16.20
CA ASP A 216 -8.99 -8.72 -16.94
C ASP A 216 -8.68 -10.20 -16.80
N ASP A 217 -9.65 -11.03 -16.41
CA ASP A 217 -9.49 -12.46 -16.17
C ASP A 217 -10.21 -13.34 -17.20
N THR A 218 -10.54 -12.76 -18.35
CA THR A 218 -11.48 -13.37 -19.30
C THR A 218 -10.82 -14.15 -20.43
N ASP A 219 -9.52 -14.42 -20.35
CA ASP A 219 -8.81 -15.16 -21.40
C ASP A 219 -9.26 -16.62 -21.47
N CYS A 220 -9.58 -17.07 -22.69
CA CYS A 220 -9.96 -18.45 -22.98
C CYS A 220 -8.77 -19.32 -23.44
N ASN A 221 -7.65 -18.72 -23.86
CA ASN A 221 -6.43 -19.43 -24.22
C ASN A 221 -5.16 -18.55 -24.12
N ASP A 222 -4.59 -18.49 -22.91
CA ASP A 222 -3.37 -17.78 -22.48
C ASP A 222 -2.05 -18.31 -23.08
N SER A 223 -2.13 -18.88 -24.27
CA SER A 223 -1.00 -19.31 -25.07
C SER A 223 -1.16 -18.91 -26.53
N ASN A 224 -2.21 -18.15 -26.86
CA ASN A 224 -2.53 -17.71 -28.20
C ASN A 224 -3.33 -16.39 -28.20
N ALA A 225 -2.60 -15.30 -28.40
CA ALA A 225 -3.09 -13.92 -28.49
C ALA A 225 -4.15 -13.64 -29.58
N SER A 226 -4.56 -14.65 -30.36
CA SER A 226 -5.68 -14.56 -31.32
C SER A 226 -6.97 -15.22 -30.82
N VAL A 227 -6.96 -15.79 -29.61
CA VAL A 227 -8.07 -16.58 -29.03
C VAL A 227 -8.42 -15.99 -27.68
N HIS A 228 -9.20 -14.90 -27.72
CA HIS A 228 -9.63 -14.15 -26.56
C HIS A 228 -11.03 -13.56 -26.79
N PRO A 229 -11.67 -12.99 -25.76
CA PRO A 229 -12.95 -12.29 -25.93
C PRO A 229 -12.85 -11.20 -27.00
N GLY A 230 -13.72 -11.28 -28.01
CA GLY A 230 -13.72 -10.38 -29.16
C GLY A 230 -12.94 -10.87 -30.38
N ALA A 231 -12.07 -11.89 -30.25
CA ALA A 231 -11.38 -12.56 -31.36
C ALA A 231 -11.79 -14.04 -31.54
N GLY A 232 -12.52 -14.61 -30.59
CA GLY A 232 -13.14 -15.93 -30.69
C GLY A 232 -12.69 -16.86 -29.57
N CYS A 233 -13.66 -17.27 -28.76
CA CYS A 233 -13.64 -18.38 -27.82
C CYS A 233 -14.80 -19.32 -28.23
#